data_AF-A0A5C4JDS6-F1
#
_entry.id   AF-A0A5C4JDS6-F1
#
_cell.length_a   1.000
_cell.length_b   1.000
_cell.length_c   1.000
_cell.angle_alpha   90.00
_cell.angle_beta   90.00
_cell.angle_gamma   90.00
#
_symmetry.space_group_name_H-M   'P 1'
#
loop_
_entity.id
_entity.type
_entity.pdbx_description
1 polymer ?
#
loop_
_entity_poly.entity_id
_entity_poly.type
_entity_poly.pdbx_seq_one_letter_code
_entity_poly.pdbx_strand_id
1 'polypeptide(L)'
;MTLGIRYAARSDVGMLREGNEDSAYAGAHLLAVADGMGGHVGGEIASAAAIEALRALDKDLPATELLAALEHTVKAANDNLHRIVESDPALQGMGTTLTAMLWAGNQVALVHIGDSRAYLLRDGSLFQITHDHTLVQSLVDEGRISPDEAASHPQRSLLLRALDGRGEVDPDLSLREAQVGDRYLLCSDGLSGVVTAETIFQVLTDVDDPEQAVRQLVDLANRGGGPDNITCVVADVVDLERQPPTGGPGHAVGAAANSAPPEPPGGGPGANTTAADTPAGRAAQLRDTRPQPPVAVDEMPPPPAPAHAPMGDPMGGPPIPGGAMQQAPMRARRGGARRWTWLVVVAGVVVVGVVAGGFVLVQNVRNGYYIGAEKGQAVLFRGTPQSVLGFDMSRKANAKNLQPIMVEDLPQDLQQQVKDTYTVNGPGEWKMLVDRVCKYSIVNQSGKVSIVRGRSQQSCKEDLRPTDVRFSELTVSDAGAIAKGTVKDIIGRDGAQARLKEMTDRRDKCKRRDPSVTDCPSNGGK
;
A
#
# COMPACT_ATOMS: atom_id res chain seq x y z
N MET A 1 -0.26 24.28 -24.49
CA MET A 1 -0.23 24.17 -23.02
C MET A 1 1.12 23.59 -22.67
N THR A 2 1.96 24.38 -22.02
CA THR A 2 3.24 23.92 -21.46
C THR A 2 2.97 23.27 -20.12
N LEU A 3 3.04 21.94 -20.08
CA LEU A 3 2.89 21.16 -18.86
C LEU A 3 4.20 21.15 -18.08
N GLY A 4 4.07 21.07 -16.75
CA GLY A 4 5.18 20.79 -15.86
C GLY A 4 4.67 20.25 -14.55
N ILE A 5 5.58 20.07 -13.60
CA ILE A 5 5.25 19.43 -12.32
C ILE A 5 5.61 20.31 -11.12
N ARG A 6 4.74 20.30 -10.12
CA ARG A 6 5.05 20.75 -8.75
C ARG A 6 5.28 19.53 -7.90
N TYR A 7 6.40 19.45 -7.21
CA TYR A 7 6.80 18.22 -6.54
C TYR A 7 7.38 18.48 -5.16
N ALA A 8 7.35 17.43 -4.33
CA ALA A 8 8.06 17.36 -3.07
C ALA A 8 8.58 15.94 -2.88
N ALA A 9 9.74 15.81 -2.24
CA ALA A 9 10.33 14.54 -1.87
C ALA A 9 10.61 14.53 -0.37
N ARG A 10 10.38 13.39 0.28
CA ARG A 10 10.76 13.20 1.68
C ARG A 10 11.23 11.78 1.90
N SER A 11 12.27 11.65 2.72
CA SER A 11 12.82 10.39 3.17
C SER A 11 13.04 10.44 4.68
N ASP A 12 12.76 9.35 5.36
CA ASP A 12 12.86 9.19 6.81
C ASP A 12 13.44 7.81 7.13
N VAL A 13 14.30 7.73 8.14
CA VAL A 13 14.95 6.47 8.56
C VAL A 13 13.91 5.46 9.06
N GLY A 14 12.74 5.93 9.51
CA GLY A 14 11.79 5.10 10.24
C GLY A 14 12.17 4.97 11.72
N MET A 15 11.56 4.01 12.39
CA MET A 15 11.66 3.83 13.85
C MET A 15 12.56 2.65 14.24
N LEU A 16 12.79 1.69 13.33
CA LEU A 16 13.51 0.45 13.64
C LEU A 16 14.88 0.31 12.97
N ARG A 17 15.16 1.05 11.89
CA ARG A 17 16.45 1.00 11.17
C ARG A 17 17.47 1.95 11.81
N GLU A 18 18.76 1.62 11.70
CA GLU A 18 19.85 2.44 12.22
C GLU A 18 20.32 3.52 11.23
N GLY A 19 20.08 3.32 9.94
CA GLY A 19 20.48 4.20 8.85
C GLY A 19 19.42 4.22 7.75
N ASN A 20 19.60 5.12 6.78
CA ASN A 20 18.71 5.27 5.64
C ASN A 20 19.38 4.75 4.38
N GLU A 21 18.90 3.63 3.87
CA GLU A 21 19.36 3.00 2.65
C GLU A 21 18.53 3.43 1.43
N ASP A 22 17.41 4.14 1.65
CA ASP A 22 16.63 4.72 0.57
C ASP A 22 17.29 5.99 0.00
N SER A 23 17.11 6.19 -1.29
CA SER A 23 17.43 7.44 -1.98
C SER A 23 16.27 7.87 -2.87
N ALA A 24 16.05 9.18 -3.00
CA ALA A 24 15.12 9.71 -3.99
C ALA A 24 15.60 11.03 -4.57
N TYR A 25 15.10 11.37 -5.76
CA TYR A 25 15.33 12.64 -6.43
C TYR A 25 14.01 13.20 -6.95
N ALA A 26 13.84 14.50 -6.81
CA ALA A 26 12.72 15.21 -7.43
C ALA A 26 13.22 16.50 -8.08
N GLY A 27 12.95 16.61 -9.38
CA GLY A 27 13.35 17.68 -10.26
C GLY A 27 12.24 18.09 -11.23
N ALA A 28 12.53 19.05 -12.11
CA ALA A 28 11.53 19.62 -13.02
C ALA A 28 11.08 18.63 -14.12
N HIS A 29 11.94 17.68 -14.46
CA HIS A 29 11.71 16.68 -15.50
C HIS A 29 11.81 15.25 -14.97
N LEU A 30 12.47 15.02 -13.83
CA LEU A 30 12.75 13.68 -13.31
C LEU A 30 12.26 13.52 -11.87
N LEU A 31 11.55 12.42 -11.61
CA LEU A 31 11.28 11.90 -10.27
C LEU A 31 11.86 10.49 -10.17
N ALA A 32 12.51 10.14 -9.06
CA ALA A 32 13.04 8.80 -8.85
C ALA A 32 13.04 8.42 -7.37
N VAL A 33 12.79 7.14 -7.09
CA VAL A 33 12.93 6.50 -5.78
C VAL A 33 13.71 5.19 -5.97
N ALA A 34 14.66 4.94 -5.08
CA ALA A 34 15.48 3.73 -5.05
C ALA A 34 15.59 3.27 -3.59
N ASP A 35 15.19 2.03 -3.33
CA ASP A 35 15.26 1.39 -2.01
C ASP A 35 16.51 0.51 -1.99
N GLY A 36 17.45 0.85 -1.12
CA GLY A 36 18.76 0.21 -1.05
C GLY A 36 18.73 -1.04 -0.19
N MET A 37 19.30 -2.13 -0.69
CA MET A 37 19.45 -3.37 0.04
C MET A 37 20.89 -3.89 0.00
N GLY A 38 21.24 -4.66 1.03
CA GLY A 38 22.57 -5.21 1.23
C GLY A 38 23.07 -4.77 2.58
N GLY A 39 23.43 -5.74 3.43
CA GLY A 39 23.80 -5.46 4.82
C GLY A 39 24.96 -4.47 4.97
N HIS A 40 25.32 -4.11 6.20
CA HIS A 40 26.28 -3.02 6.47
C HIS A 40 25.90 -1.73 5.70
N VAL A 41 26.77 -1.24 4.81
CA VAL A 41 26.61 0.04 4.07
C VAL A 41 26.28 -0.17 2.58
N GLY A 42 26.02 -1.41 2.17
CA GLY A 42 25.81 -1.74 0.75
C GLY A 42 24.56 -1.09 0.16
N GLY A 43 23.46 -1.07 0.91
CA GLY A 43 22.19 -0.48 0.45
C GLY A 43 22.29 1.02 0.17
N GLU A 44 22.86 1.79 1.11
CA GLU A 44 23.09 3.24 0.96
C GLU A 44 23.90 3.57 -0.31
N ILE A 45 24.98 2.83 -0.56
CA ILE A 45 25.83 3.04 -1.74
C ILE A 45 25.06 2.72 -3.02
N ALA A 46 24.32 1.61 -3.03
CA ALA A 46 23.61 1.14 -4.21
C ALA A 46 22.50 2.11 -4.64
N SER A 47 21.63 2.52 -3.71
CA SER A 47 20.52 3.44 -4.01
C SER A 47 21.02 4.82 -4.40
N ALA A 48 22.05 5.34 -3.71
CA ALA A 48 22.62 6.64 -4.03
C ALA A 48 23.28 6.65 -5.43
N ALA A 49 24.00 5.59 -5.78
CA ALA A 49 24.61 5.45 -7.10
C ALA A 49 23.56 5.38 -8.23
N ALA A 50 22.43 4.69 -8.01
CA ALA A 50 21.34 4.63 -8.97
C ALA A 50 20.68 6.01 -9.18
N ILE A 51 20.36 6.73 -8.10
CA ILE A 51 19.76 8.06 -8.18
C ILE A 51 20.71 9.07 -8.83
N GLU A 52 22.00 9.05 -8.50
CA GLU A 52 22.98 9.97 -9.09
C GLU A 52 23.15 9.73 -10.60
N ALA A 53 23.11 8.47 -11.05
CA ALA A 53 23.13 8.17 -12.49
C ALA A 53 21.94 8.79 -13.24
N LEU A 54 20.73 8.72 -12.65
CA LEU A 54 19.52 9.25 -13.27
C LEU A 54 19.47 10.78 -13.24
N ARG A 55 20.07 11.44 -12.25
CA ARG A 55 20.05 12.90 -12.08
C ARG A 55 20.42 13.68 -13.35
N ALA A 56 21.32 13.15 -14.17
CA ALA A 56 21.73 13.76 -15.43
C ALA A 56 20.62 13.84 -16.51
N LEU A 57 19.51 13.14 -16.29
CA LEU A 57 18.30 13.16 -17.13
C LEU A 57 17.33 14.28 -16.74
N ASP A 58 17.52 14.99 -15.63
CA ASP A 58 16.65 16.10 -15.21
C ASP A 58 16.88 17.38 -16.05
N LYS A 59 16.56 17.27 -17.33
CA LYS A 59 16.71 18.30 -18.35
C LYS A 59 15.64 18.11 -19.42
N ASP A 60 15.45 19.14 -20.23
CA ASP A 60 14.52 19.06 -21.35
C ASP A 60 15.06 18.07 -22.40
N LEU A 61 14.26 17.04 -22.68
CA LEU A 61 14.56 15.96 -23.62
C LEU A 61 13.40 15.80 -24.59
N PRO A 62 13.66 15.44 -25.87
CA PRO A 62 12.60 15.09 -26.79
C PRO A 62 11.81 13.86 -26.30
N ALA A 63 10.49 13.92 -26.44
CA ALA A 63 9.57 12.82 -26.15
C ALA A 63 10.02 11.45 -26.74
N THR A 64 10.58 11.46 -27.95
CA THR A 64 11.04 10.26 -28.66
C THR A 64 12.28 9.61 -28.03
N GLU A 65 13.02 10.33 -27.19
CA GLU A 65 14.27 9.86 -26.57
C GLU A 65 14.06 9.36 -25.14
N LEU A 66 12.92 9.64 -24.52
CA LEU A 66 12.67 9.37 -23.10
C LEU A 66 12.94 7.91 -22.69
N LEU A 67 12.35 6.94 -23.40
CA LEU A 67 12.50 5.52 -23.07
C LEU A 67 13.95 5.04 -23.24
N ALA A 68 14.58 5.41 -24.36
CA ALA A 68 15.96 5.04 -24.64
C ALA A 68 16.94 5.66 -23.64
N ALA A 69 16.68 6.90 -23.21
CA ALA A 69 17.48 7.59 -22.21
C ALA A 69 17.38 6.91 -20.83
N LEU A 70 16.17 6.51 -20.41
CA LEU A 70 15.98 5.74 -19.17
C LEU A 70 16.65 4.37 -19.27
N GLU A 71 16.39 3.59 -20.32
CA GLU A 71 16.96 2.25 -20.52
C GLU A 71 18.49 2.27 -20.46
N HIS A 72 19.11 3.17 -21.25
CA HIS A 72 20.56 3.32 -21.27
C HIS A 72 21.13 3.72 -19.90
N THR A 73 20.45 4.63 -19.19
CA THR A 73 20.91 5.12 -17.89
C THR A 73 20.76 4.07 -16.80
N VAL A 74 19.69 3.28 -16.81
CA VAL A 74 19.53 2.15 -15.88
C VAL A 74 20.58 1.07 -16.13
N LYS A 75 20.88 0.76 -17.39
CA LYS A 75 21.97 -0.17 -17.73
C LYS A 75 23.32 0.36 -17.24
N ALA A 76 23.62 1.63 -17.49
CA ALA A 76 24.84 2.26 -17.02
C ALA A 76 24.94 2.31 -15.48
N ALA A 77 23.80 2.51 -14.79
CA ALA A 77 23.74 2.44 -13.33
C ALA A 77 24.08 1.03 -12.83
N ASN A 78 23.51 -0.01 -13.44
CA ASN A 78 23.84 -1.40 -13.09
C ASN A 78 25.32 -1.74 -13.36
N ASP A 79 25.87 -1.31 -14.49
CA ASP A 79 27.29 -1.49 -14.82
C ASP A 79 28.20 -0.73 -13.83
N ASN A 80 27.73 0.40 -13.29
CA ASN A 80 28.43 1.12 -12.23
C ASN A 80 28.40 0.36 -10.90
N LEU A 81 27.25 -0.20 -10.51
CA LEU A 81 27.16 -1.08 -9.34
C LEU A 81 28.08 -2.29 -9.47
N HIS A 82 28.15 -2.91 -10.66
CA HIS A 82 29.08 -4.01 -10.94
C HIS A 82 30.53 -3.62 -10.62
N ARG A 83 30.98 -2.46 -11.13
CA ARG A 83 32.34 -1.95 -10.90
C ARG A 83 32.60 -1.64 -9.42
N ILE A 84 31.61 -1.13 -8.69
CA ILE A 84 31.72 -0.89 -7.24
C ILE A 84 31.94 -2.22 -6.51
N VAL A 85 31.11 -3.24 -6.78
CA VAL A 85 31.24 -4.58 -6.18
C VAL A 85 32.57 -5.26 -6.56
N GLU A 86 33.05 -5.08 -7.79
CA GLU A 86 34.34 -5.61 -8.24
C GLU A 86 35.51 -4.95 -7.47
N SER A 87 35.40 -3.64 -7.19
CA SER A 87 36.44 -2.90 -6.46
C SER A 87 36.45 -3.18 -4.95
N ASP A 88 35.30 -3.52 -4.37
CA ASP A 88 35.17 -3.90 -2.96
C ASP A 88 34.27 -5.14 -2.81
N PRO A 89 34.86 -6.34 -2.73
CA PRO A 89 34.12 -7.58 -2.53
C PRO A 89 33.31 -7.64 -1.22
N ALA A 90 33.56 -6.75 -0.25
CA ALA A 90 32.74 -6.67 0.96
C ALA A 90 31.31 -6.17 0.66
N LEU A 91 31.11 -5.50 -0.49
CA LEU A 91 29.81 -5.03 -0.97
C LEU A 91 29.05 -6.09 -1.79
N GLN A 92 29.52 -7.34 -1.80
CA GLN A 92 28.82 -8.44 -2.46
C GLN A 92 27.41 -8.61 -1.90
N GLY A 93 26.42 -8.61 -2.79
CA GLY A 93 25.01 -8.69 -2.44
C GLY A 93 24.35 -7.33 -2.16
N MET A 94 25.06 -6.21 -2.36
CA MET A 94 24.39 -4.93 -2.47
C MET A 94 23.50 -4.88 -3.71
N GLY A 95 22.41 -4.12 -3.61
CA GLY A 95 21.55 -3.82 -4.72
C GLY A 95 20.52 -2.79 -4.34
N THR A 96 19.68 -2.40 -5.28
CA THR A 96 18.63 -1.43 -5.02
C THR A 96 17.46 -1.61 -5.98
N THR A 97 16.26 -1.25 -5.54
CA THR A 97 15.15 -1.04 -6.46
C THR A 97 15.36 0.26 -7.24
N LEU A 98 14.59 0.46 -8.30
CA LEU A 98 14.53 1.74 -8.97
C LEU A 98 13.17 1.94 -9.63
N THR A 99 12.48 2.99 -9.22
CA THR A 99 11.26 3.47 -9.88
C THR A 99 11.47 4.94 -10.24
N ALA A 100 11.40 5.27 -11.53
CA ALA A 100 11.62 6.65 -11.98
C ALA A 100 10.68 7.05 -13.12
N MET A 101 10.35 8.34 -13.14
CA MET A 101 9.48 8.95 -14.14
C MET A 101 10.16 10.17 -14.75
N LEU A 102 10.14 10.27 -16.08
CA LEU A 102 10.82 11.31 -16.86
C LEU A 102 9.83 12.01 -17.81
N TRP A 103 9.75 13.34 -17.74
CA TRP A 103 8.78 14.16 -18.46
C TRP A 103 9.36 14.86 -19.69
N ALA A 104 8.60 14.80 -20.79
CA ALA A 104 8.71 15.71 -21.93
C ALA A 104 7.32 16.22 -22.34
N GLY A 105 6.98 17.44 -21.93
CA GLY A 105 5.65 18.00 -22.19
C GLY A 105 4.53 17.17 -21.54
N ASN A 106 3.63 16.61 -22.36
CA ASN A 106 2.56 15.72 -21.91
C ASN A 106 2.95 14.24 -21.86
N GLN A 107 4.17 13.87 -22.28
CA GLN A 107 4.62 12.49 -22.25
C GLN A 107 5.47 12.22 -21.03
N VAL A 108 5.23 11.06 -20.42
CA VAL A 108 5.97 10.58 -19.25
C VAL A 108 6.44 9.17 -19.52
N ALA A 109 7.75 8.96 -19.47
CA ALA A 109 8.32 7.62 -19.46
C ALA A 109 8.49 7.16 -18.02
N LEU A 110 8.09 5.92 -17.74
CA LEU A 110 8.23 5.24 -16.45
C LEU A 110 9.19 4.07 -16.64
N VAL A 111 10.19 3.96 -15.76
CA VAL A 111 11.05 2.80 -15.60
C VAL A 111 10.89 2.23 -14.20
N HIS A 112 10.82 0.90 -14.09
CA HIS A 112 10.59 0.23 -12.81
C HIS A 112 11.35 -1.10 -12.71
N ILE A 113 12.02 -1.30 -11.58
CA ILE A 113 12.56 -2.59 -11.16
C ILE A 113 12.55 -2.70 -9.63
N GLY A 114 11.95 -3.75 -9.09
CA GLY A 114 11.86 -3.99 -7.65
C GLY A 114 10.44 -3.92 -7.16
N ASP A 115 10.23 -3.52 -5.91
CA ASP A 115 8.91 -3.43 -5.26
C ASP A 115 8.56 -2.02 -4.76
N SER A 116 9.42 -1.03 -5.02
CA SER A 116 9.05 0.37 -4.89
C SER A 116 7.96 0.72 -5.90
N ARG A 117 6.95 1.48 -5.49
CA ARG A 117 5.71 1.63 -6.28
C ARG A 117 5.57 3.03 -6.84
N ALA A 118 4.91 3.12 -8.01
CA ALA A 118 4.35 4.37 -8.49
C ALA A 118 2.83 4.28 -8.58
N TYR A 119 2.15 5.37 -8.18
CA TYR A 119 0.72 5.53 -8.23
C TYR A 119 0.33 6.78 -9.04
N LEU A 120 -0.83 6.72 -9.68
CA LEU A 120 -1.49 7.84 -10.36
C LEU A 120 -2.86 8.05 -9.72
N LEU A 121 -3.10 9.26 -9.20
CA LEU A 121 -4.42 9.75 -8.85
C LEU A 121 -4.96 10.58 -10.04
N ARG A 122 -6.02 10.08 -10.67
CA ARG A 122 -6.71 10.73 -11.79
C ARG A 122 -8.21 10.52 -11.66
N ASP A 123 -9.00 11.55 -11.92
CA ASP A 123 -10.46 11.51 -11.90
C ASP A 123 -11.05 10.90 -10.60
N GLY A 124 -10.42 11.21 -9.46
CA GLY A 124 -10.84 10.73 -8.14
C GLY A 124 -10.61 9.24 -7.88
N SER A 125 -9.74 8.59 -8.65
CA SER A 125 -9.35 7.19 -8.48
C SER A 125 -7.83 7.03 -8.41
N LEU A 126 -7.34 6.17 -7.50
CA LEU A 126 -5.92 5.84 -7.36
C LEU A 126 -5.60 4.56 -8.11
N PHE A 127 -4.58 4.60 -8.97
CA PHE A 127 -4.11 3.47 -9.74
C PHE A 127 -2.64 3.19 -9.42
N GLN A 128 -2.29 1.97 -9.04
CA GLN A 128 -0.90 1.54 -9.06
C GLN A 128 -0.47 1.33 -10.51
N ILE A 129 0.60 2.00 -10.95
CA ILE A 129 1.06 2.00 -12.34
C ILE A 129 2.35 1.20 -12.56
N THR A 130 2.92 0.65 -11.48
CA THR A 130 4.03 -0.32 -11.46
C THR A 130 3.54 -1.69 -11.00
N HIS A 131 4.27 -2.74 -11.36
CA HIS A 131 3.96 -4.12 -10.97
C HIS A 131 5.12 -4.67 -10.16
N ASP A 132 4.89 -5.05 -8.90
CA ASP A 132 5.97 -5.41 -7.99
C ASP A 132 6.76 -6.65 -8.46
N HIS A 133 8.08 -6.60 -8.40
CA HIS A 133 8.95 -7.72 -8.75
C HIS A 133 9.27 -8.58 -7.52
N THR A 134 8.25 -8.97 -6.76
CA THR A 134 8.37 -9.82 -5.57
C THR A 134 7.91 -11.25 -5.84
N LEU A 135 8.39 -12.19 -5.03
CA LEU A 135 7.92 -13.58 -5.09
C LEU A 135 6.41 -13.68 -4.93
N VAL A 136 5.85 -12.93 -3.97
CA VAL A 136 4.40 -12.98 -3.70
C VAL A 136 3.58 -12.42 -4.85
N GLN A 137 4.07 -11.38 -5.55
CA GLN A 137 3.38 -10.87 -6.72
C GLN A 137 3.34 -11.93 -7.83
N SER A 138 4.44 -12.64 -8.07
CA SER A 138 4.45 -13.76 -9.03
C SER A 138 3.49 -14.89 -8.63
N LEU A 139 3.39 -15.22 -7.34
CA LEU A 139 2.43 -16.21 -6.85
C LEU A 139 0.97 -15.76 -7.03
N VAL A 140 0.69 -14.47 -6.89
CA VAL A 140 -0.62 -13.87 -7.17
C VAL A 140 -0.94 -13.94 -8.66
N ASP A 141 0.02 -13.58 -9.51
CA ASP A 141 -0.14 -13.61 -10.98
C ASP A 141 -0.39 -15.03 -11.48
N GLU A 142 0.26 -16.03 -10.87
CA GLU A 142 0.04 -17.46 -11.12
C GLU A 142 -1.29 -17.99 -10.53
N GLY A 143 -2.03 -17.18 -9.77
CA GLY A 143 -3.26 -17.58 -9.09
C GLY A 143 -3.05 -18.59 -7.95
N ARG A 144 -1.83 -18.70 -7.43
CA ARG A 144 -1.47 -19.64 -6.36
C ARG A 144 -1.80 -19.12 -4.97
N ILE A 145 -1.80 -17.80 -4.80
CA ILE A 145 -2.26 -17.12 -3.59
C ILE A 145 -3.15 -15.94 -3.99
N SER A 146 -4.04 -15.56 -3.10
CA SER A 146 -4.82 -14.34 -3.23
C SER A 146 -3.99 -13.10 -2.87
N PRO A 147 -4.40 -11.89 -3.34
CA PRO A 147 -3.77 -10.64 -2.92
C PRO A 147 -3.75 -10.43 -1.38
N ASP A 148 -4.80 -10.86 -0.70
CA ASP A 148 -4.90 -10.75 0.77
C ASP A 148 -3.90 -11.68 1.48
N GLU A 149 -3.68 -12.89 0.94
CA GLU A 149 -2.66 -13.82 1.45
C GLU A 149 -1.24 -13.28 1.20
N ALA A 150 -1.00 -12.64 0.06
CA ALA A 150 0.29 -12.04 -0.27
C ALA A 150 0.72 -10.98 0.77
N ALA A 151 -0.21 -10.16 1.26
CA ALA A 151 0.07 -9.12 2.25
C ALA A 151 0.57 -9.65 3.61
N SER A 152 0.13 -10.86 3.99
CA SER A 152 0.53 -11.51 5.24
C SER A 152 1.64 -12.56 5.07
N HIS A 153 2.11 -12.77 3.84
CA HIS A 153 3.06 -13.82 3.54
C HIS A 153 4.43 -13.57 4.21
N PRO A 154 5.10 -14.61 4.76
CA PRO A 154 6.41 -14.45 5.41
C PRO A 154 7.51 -13.93 4.48
N GLN A 155 7.41 -14.24 3.19
CA GLN A 155 8.38 -13.84 2.15
C GLN A 155 7.83 -12.71 1.24
N ARG A 156 6.97 -11.83 1.77
CA ARG A 156 6.36 -10.75 0.96
C ARG A 156 7.37 -9.76 0.39
N SER A 157 8.48 -9.51 1.10
CA SER A 157 9.55 -8.60 0.68
C SER A 157 10.69 -9.33 -0.07
N LEU A 158 10.48 -10.57 -0.52
CA LEU A 158 11.51 -11.28 -1.28
C LEU A 158 11.48 -10.81 -2.74
N LEU A 159 12.47 -9.99 -3.11
CA LEU A 159 12.65 -9.48 -4.47
C LEU A 159 13.14 -10.58 -5.43
N LEU A 160 12.59 -10.57 -6.64
CA LEU A 160 13.00 -11.39 -7.78
C LEU A 160 13.84 -10.61 -8.80
N ARG A 161 13.65 -9.29 -8.88
CA ARG A 161 14.40 -8.39 -9.77
C ARG A 161 14.81 -7.12 -9.00
N ALA A 162 16.06 -6.72 -9.15
CA ALA A 162 16.64 -5.48 -8.62
C ALA A 162 17.90 -5.10 -9.40
N LEU A 163 18.43 -3.91 -9.17
CA LEU A 163 19.75 -3.51 -9.65
C LEU A 163 20.81 -3.97 -8.64
N ASP A 164 21.51 -5.06 -8.93
CA ASP A 164 22.53 -5.66 -8.04
C ASP A 164 23.92 -5.71 -8.68
N GLY A 165 24.09 -5.11 -9.86
CA GLY A 165 25.34 -5.14 -10.60
C GLY A 165 25.66 -6.51 -11.19
N ARG A 166 24.71 -7.45 -11.25
CA ARG A 166 24.93 -8.78 -11.81
C ARG A 166 24.13 -8.97 -13.09
N GLY A 167 24.79 -9.52 -14.10
CA GLY A 167 24.14 -9.91 -15.35
C GLY A 167 23.51 -8.73 -16.10
N GLU A 168 22.59 -9.08 -17.00
CA GLU A 168 21.82 -8.12 -17.77
C GLU A 168 20.54 -7.74 -17.00
N VAL A 169 20.20 -6.45 -16.99
CA VAL A 169 19.00 -5.93 -16.32
C VAL A 169 17.90 -5.72 -17.35
N ASP A 170 16.69 -6.18 -17.03
CA ASP A 170 15.49 -6.02 -17.83
C ASP A 170 14.41 -5.28 -17.01
N PRO A 171 14.45 -3.94 -16.98
CA PRO A 171 13.50 -3.14 -16.23
C PRO A 171 12.19 -2.96 -17.02
N ASP A 172 11.08 -2.85 -16.30
CA ASP A 172 9.79 -2.57 -16.92
C ASP A 172 9.76 -1.11 -17.40
N LEU A 173 9.53 -0.91 -18.70
CA LEU A 173 9.51 0.40 -19.35
C LEU A 173 8.14 0.68 -19.96
N SER A 174 7.58 1.87 -19.70
CA SER A 174 6.30 2.27 -20.29
C SER A 174 6.24 3.78 -20.59
N LEU A 175 5.54 4.14 -21.67
CA LEU A 175 5.23 5.53 -22.01
C LEU A 175 3.78 5.83 -21.69
N ARG A 176 3.53 6.97 -21.04
CA ARG A 176 2.22 7.40 -20.56
C ARG A 176 1.96 8.85 -20.94
N GLU A 177 0.70 9.23 -20.95
CA GLU A 177 0.27 10.62 -21.16
C GLU A 177 -0.14 11.26 -19.82
N ALA A 178 0.48 12.39 -19.50
CA ALA A 178 0.17 13.24 -18.37
C ALA A 178 -0.86 14.32 -18.76
N GLN A 179 -1.79 14.57 -17.84
CA GLN A 179 -2.88 15.53 -17.97
C GLN A 179 -2.82 16.49 -16.78
N VAL A 180 -3.24 17.74 -17.00
CA VAL A 180 -3.35 18.72 -15.91
C VAL A 180 -4.30 18.18 -14.84
N GLY A 181 -3.87 18.22 -13.58
CA GLY A 181 -4.62 17.71 -12.44
C GLY A 181 -4.27 16.27 -12.06
N ASP A 182 -3.44 15.57 -12.83
CA ASP A 182 -2.85 14.32 -12.39
C ASP A 182 -1.95 14.54 -11.18
N ARG A 183 -2.01 13.59 -10.25
CA ARG A 183 -1.07 13.52 -9.13
C ARG A 183 -0.38 12.16 -9.12
N TYR A 184 0.94 12.19 -9.12
CA TYR A 184 1.79 11.00 -9.05
C TYR A 184 2.37 10.86 -7.64
N LEU A 185 2.52 9.62 -7.20
CA LEU A 185 3.26 9.25 -5.98
C LEU A 185 4.25 8.15 -6.35
N LEU A 186 5.53 8.34 -6.05
CA LEU A 186 6.53 7.26 -6.01
C LEU A 186 6.86 6.98 -4.55
N CYS A 187 7.02 5.73 -4.15
CA CYS A 187 7.40 5.37 -2.78
C CYS A 187 8.19 4.06 -2.67
N SER A 188 9.04 3.97 -1.64
CA SER A 188 9.64 2.71 -1.19
C SER A 188 8.61 1.82 -0.50
N ASP A 189 8.95 0.55 -0.27
CA ASP A 189 8.05 -0.41 0.34
C ASP A 189 7.74 -0.04 1.81
N GLY A 190 8.63 0.70 2.48
CA GLY A 190 8.41 1.19 3.84
C GLY A 190 7.22 2.12 3.99
N LEU A 191 6.73 2.75 2.91
CA LEU A 191 5.41 3.41 2.91
C LEU A 191 4.28 2.39 2.71
N SER A 192 4.29 1.68 1.58
CA SER A 192 3.16 0.83 1.16
C SER A 192 3.01 -0.46 1.97
N GLY A 193 4.04 -0.84 2.73
CA GLY A 193 4.04 -2.01 3.62
C GLY A 193 3.29 -1.75 4.93
N VAL A 194 3.07 -0.49 5.32
CA VAL A 194 2.35 -0.12 6.55
C VAL A 194 1.17 0.82 6.33
N VAL A 195 1.20 1.63 5.26
CA VAL A 195 0.09 2.53 4.90
C VAL A 195 -0.71 1.91 3.76
N THR A 196 -2.00 1.69 3.98
CA THR A 196 -2.88 1.07 2.98
C THR A 196 -3.16 1.98 1.79
N ALA A 197 -3.51 1.40 0.64
CA ALA A 197 -3.86 2.15 -0.56
C ALA A 197 -5.03 3.12 -0.34
N GLU A 198 -6.01 2.79 0.50
CA GLU A 198 -7.12 3.69 0.85
C GLU A 198 -6.65 4.90 1.65
N THR A 199 -5.69 4.70 2.55
CA THR A 199 -5.10 5.79 3.34
C THR A 199 -4.24 6.68 2.45
N ILE A 200 -3.44 6.09 1.56
CA ILE A 200 -2.68 6.83 0.53
C ILE A 200 -3.65 7.66 -0.32
N PHE A 201 -4.73 7.04 -0.82
CA PHE A 201 -5.76 7.73 -1.60
C PHE A 201 -6.36 8.93 -0.87
N GLN A 202 -6.73 8.77 0.41
CA GLN A 202 -7.26 9.87 1.22
C GLN A 202 -6.26 11.01 1.34
N VAL A 203 -5.00 10.73 1.67
CA VAL A 203 -3.97 11.79 1.79
C VAL A 203 -3.74 12.51 0.46
N LEU A 204 -3.60 11.77 -0.63
CA LEU A 204 -3.38 12.36 -1.96
C LEU A 204 -4.61 13.15 -2.46
N THR A 205 -5.81 12.87 -1.96
CA THR A 205 -7.04 13.58 -2.31
C THR A 205 -7.28 14.82 -1.44
N ASP A 206 -7.05 14.71 -0.13
CA ASP A 206 -7.43 15.74 0.85
C ASP A 206 -6.35 16.83 1.04
N VAL A 207 -5.09 16.53 0.70
CA VAL A 207 -3.95 17.43 0.96
C VAL A 207 -3.44 18.01 -0.35
N ASP A 208 -3.82 19.25 -0.67
CA ASP A 208 -3.46 19.90 -1.95
C ASP A 208 -1.96 20.15 -2.13
N ASP A 209 -1.20 20.38 -1.07
CA ASP A 209 0.22 20.76 -1.16
C ASP A 209 1.13 19.52 -1.13
N PRO A 210 1.96 19.26 -2.18
CA PRO A 210 2.83 18.09 -2.24
C PRO A 210 3.74 17.93 -1.01
N GLU A 211 4.27 19.03 -0.49
CA GLU A 211 5.15 19.06 0.68
C GLU A 211 4.44 18.58 1.96
N GLN A 212 3.17 18.96 2.12
CA GLN A 212 2.34 18.48 3.22
C GLN A 212 1.91 17.03 3.01
N ALA A 213 1.65 16.62 1.75
CA ALA A 213 1.28 15.25 1.42
C ALA A 213 2.41 14.27 1.75
N VAL A 214 3.65 14.52 1.28
CA VAL A 214 4.80 13.66 1.63
C VAL A 214 5.07 13.65 3.14
N ARG A 215 4.88 14.78 3.81
CA ARG A 215 5.01 14.86 5.27
C ARG A 215 3.99 13.97 5.97
N GLN A 216 2.73 14.07 5.59
CA GLN A 216 1.65 13.29 6.20
C GLN A 216 1.76 11.80 5.90
N LEU A 217 2.18 11.42 4.69
CA LEU A 217 2.43 10.01 4.34
C LEU A 217 3.53 9.39 5.21
N VAL A 218 4.67 10.08 5.34
CA VAL A 218 5.78 9.65 6.21
C VAL A 218 5.34 9.57 7.68
N ASP A 219 4.61 10.57 8.18
CA ASP A 219 4.11 10.57 9.55
C ASP A 219 3.13 9.40 9.81
N LEU A 220 2.30 9.04 8.82
CA LEU A 220 1.39 7.90 8.91
C LEU A 220 2.14 6.57 8.92
N ALA A 221 3.16 6.41 8.08
CA ALA A 221 4.00 5.22 8.08
C ALA A 221 4.73 5.04 9.42
N ASN A 222 5.28 6.13 9.96
CA ASN A 222 5.89 6.15 11.28
C ASN A 222 4.90 5.84 12.42
N ARG A 223 3.66 6.32 12.33
CA ARG A 223 2.57 5.92 13.27
C ARG A 223 2.17 4.46 13.13
N GLY A 224 2.32 3.88 11.95
CA GLY A 224 2.19 2.44 11.68
C GLY A 224 3.31 1.58 12.26
N GLY A 225 4.29 2.20 12.93
CA GLY A 225 5.42 1.54 13.58
C GLY A 225 6.76 1.79 12.90
N GLY A 226 6.78 2.35 11.68
CA GLY A 226 8.00 2.67 10.93
C GLY A 226 9.03 1.54 10.90
N PRO A 227 8.66 0.33 10.43
CA PRO A 227 9.54 -0.82 10.48
C PRO A 227 10.72 -0.73 9.51
N ASP A 228 10.64 0.14 8.51
CA ASP A 228 11.63 0.34 7.47
C ASP A 228 11.92 1.82 7.19
N ASN A 229 12.90 2.08 6.32
CA ASN A 229 13.10 3.38 5.69
C ASN A 229 11.87 3.76 4.87
N ILE A 230 11.47 5.03 4.96
CA ILE A 230 10.23 5.52 4.35
C ILE A 230 10.58 6.66 3.42
N THR A 231 10.46 6.43 2.13
CA THR A 231 10.75 7.44 1.11
C THR A 231 9.60 7.59 0.15
N CYS A 232 9.22 8.83 -0.13
CA CYS A 232 8.19 9.11 -1.13
C CYS A 232 8.38 10.46 -1.82
N VAL A 233 7.86 10.53 -3.04
CA VAL A 233 7.85 11.72 -3.89
C VAL A 233 6.43 11.91 -4.39
N VAL A 234 5.86 13.10 -4.18
CA VAL A 234 4.54 13.48 -4.71
C VAL A 234 4.74 14.56 -5.76
N ALA A 235 4.04 14.44 -6.90
CA ALA A 235 4.09 15.43 -7.97
C ALA A 235 2.73 15.69 -8.62
N ASP A 236 2.41 16.97 -8.79
CA ASP A 236 1.20 17.46 -9.43
C ASP A 236 1.51 17.98 -10.82
N VAL A 237 0.78 17.48 -11.82
CA VAL A 237 0.86 17.98 -13.18
C VAL A 237 0.06 19.26 -13.29
N VAL A 238 0.76 20.35 -13.61
CA VAL A 238 0.20 21.70 -13.70
C VAL A 238 0.43 22.31 -15.08
N ASP A 239 -0.43 23.27 -15.43
CA ASP A 239 -0.21 24.17 -16.56
C ASP A 239 0.75 25.29 -16.14
N LEU A 240 1.95 25.29 -16.70
CA LEU A 240 3.03 26.24 -16.35
C LEU A 240 2.68 27.69 -16.67
N GLU A 241 1.75 27.94 -17.61
CA GLU A 241 1.29 29.30 -17.91
C GLU A 241 0.40 29.86 -16.79
N ARG A 242 -0.26 28.98 -16.01
CA ARG A 242 -1.20 29.34 -14.95
C ARG A 242 -0.60 29.20 -13.56
N GLN A 243 0.30 28.25 -13.37
CA GLN A 243 0.97 27.97 -12.12
C GLN A 243 2.46 27.77 -12.41
N PRO A 244 3.32 28.78 -12.16
CA PRO A 244 4.75 28.60 -12.33
C PRO A 244 5.24 27.45 -11.41
N PRO A 245 6.27 26.69 -11.84
CA PRO A 245 6.79 25.60 -11.03
C PRO A 245 7.28 26.18 -9.69
N THR A 246 6.91 25.53 -8.59
CA THR A 246 7.24 25.99 -7.23
C THR A 246 8.52 25.35 -6.69
N GLY A 247 9.17 24.46 -7.46
CA GLY A 247 10.41 23.80 -7.08
C GLY A 247 11.64 24.64 -7.42
N GLY A 248 12.58 24.71 -6.48
CA GLY A 248 13.96 25.16 -6.76
C GLY A 248 14.69 24.17 -7.70
N PRO A 249 16.03 24.25 -7.81
CA PRO A 249 16.77 23.20 -8.52
C PRO A 249 16.42 21.82 -7.92
N GLY A 250 16.37 20.79 -8.77
CA GLY A 250 16.03 19.44 -8.32
C GLY A 250 16.94 18.99 -7.18
N HIS A 251 16.36 18.26 -6.23
CA HIS A 251 17.03 17.90 -4.99
C HIS A 251 16.91 16.40 -4.71
N ALA A 252 17.96 15.86 -4.10
CA ALA A 252 17.98 14.49 -3.60
C ALA A 252 17.64 14.45 -2.11
N VAL A 253 17.01 13.36 -1.67
CA VAL A 253 16.72 13.05 -0.26
C VAL A 253 17.18 11.62 0.06
N GLY A 254 17.27 11.28 1.35
CA GLY A 254 17.78 9.99 1.79
C GLY A 254 19.30 9.91 1.69
N ALA A 255 19.84 8.72 1.38
CA ALA A 255 21.26 8.47 1.20
C ALA A 255 21.90 9.38 0.12
N ALA A 256 21.18 9.63 -0.99
CA ALA A 256 21.63 10.53 -2.05
C ALA A 256 21.70 12.02 -1.67
N ALA A 257 21.14 12.45 -0.53
CA ALA A 257 21.12 13.87 -0.13
C ALA A 257 22.52 14.45 0.12
N ASN A 258 23.48 13.59 0.46
CA ASN A 258 24.86 14.00 0.76
C ASN A 258 25.78 14.02 -0.47
N SER A 259 25.27 13.62 -1.64
CA SER A 259 25.99 13.66 -2.92
C SER A 259 25.99 15.10 -3.48
N ALA A 260 27.12 15.79 -3.37
CA ALA A 260 27.24 17.18 -3.84
C ALA A 260 26.89 17.30 -5.35
N PRO A 261 26.24 18.40 -5.80
CA PRO A 261 26.04 18.66 -7.22
C PRO A 261 27.38 18.73 -7.98
N PRO A 262 27.44 18.32 -9.25
CA PRO A 262 28.68 18.43 -10.04
C PRO A 262 29.08 19.91 -10.19
N GLU A 263 30.31 20.24 -9.78
CA GLU A 263 30.90 21.54 -10.08
C GLU A 263 31.09 21.71 -11.59
N PRO A 264 30.88 22.94 -12.14
CA PRO A 264 31.09 23.19 -13.55
C PRO A 264 32.57 22.96 -13.95
N PRO A 265 32.83 22.49 -15.17
CA PRO A 265 34.17 22.10 -15.59
C PRO A 265 35.06 23.35 -15.78
N GLY A 266 35.86 23.66 -14.77
CA GLY A 266 36.89 24.70 -14.87
C GLY A 266 37.48 25.11 -13.53
N GLY A 267 38.54 24.43 -13.08
CA GLY A 267 39.24 24.86 -11.85
C GLY A 267 40.40 24.04 -11.30
N GLY A 268 41.35 23.56 -12.13
CA GLY A 268 42.72 23.22 -11.68
C GLY A 268 42.91 21.99 -10.75
N PRO A 269 44.15 21.46 -10.63
CA PRO A 269 44.39 20.13 -10.10
C PRO A 269 44.69 20.12 -8.60
N GLY A 270 43.92 19.35 -7.82
CA GLY A 270 44.37 18.90 -6.50
C GLY A 270 43.27 18.77 -5.46
N ALA A 271 42.51 17.68 -5.48
CA ALA A 271 41.92 17.09 -4.27
C ALA A 271 41.52 15.64 -4.55
N ASN A 272 42.37 14.69 -4.15
CA ASN A 272 41.95 13.31 -3.97
C ASN A 272 41.03 13.27 -2.74
N THR A 273 39.72 13.37 -2.93
CA THR A 273 38.75 13.05 -1.88
C THR A 273 38.40 11.57 -1.98
N THR A 274 39.15 10.73 -1.27
CA THR A 274 38.70 9.37 -0.95
C THR A 274 37.54 9.46 0.06
N ALA A 275 36.65 8.48 0.04
CA ALA A 275 35.42 8.40 0.87
C ALA A 275 35.63 8.43 2.41
N ALA A 276 36.85 8.69 2.89
CA ALA A 276 37.24 8.67 4.30
C ALA A 276 37.10 10.02 5.03
N ASP A 277 36.81 11.12 4.33
CA ASP A 277 36.84 12.47 4.96
C ASP A 277 35.49 12.99 5.49
N THR A 278 34.45 12.15 5.53
CA THR A 278 33.19 12.51 6.20
C THR A 278 33.35 12.45 7.73
N PRO A 279 32.57 13.25 8.50
CA PRO A 279 32.51 13.13 9.96
C PRO A 279 32.15 11.70 10.42
N ALA A 280 31.35 10.98 9.63
CA ALA A 280 31.01 9.58 9.84
C ALA A 280 32.19 8.63 9.58
N GLY A 281 32.96 8.85 8.50
CA GLY A 281 34.18 8.09 8.18
C GLY A 281 35.26 8.22 9.25
N ARG A 282 35.43 9.42 9.82
CA ARG A 282 36.33 9.65 10.96
C ARG A 282 35.85 8.97 12.26
N ALA A 283 34.54 8.89 12.48
CA ALA A 283 33.98 8.18 13.64
C ALA A 283 34.15 6.66 13.55
N ALA A 284 34.12 6.09 12.35
CA ALA A 284 34.36 4.67 12.10
C ALA A 284 35.83 4.27 12.35
N GLN A 285 36.79 5.06 11.85
CA GLN A 285 38.23 4.77 12.04
C GLN A 285 38.69 4.86 13.51
N LEU A 286 37.98 5.62 14.35
CA LEU A 286 38.26 5.69 15.79
C LEU A 286 37.79 4.45 16.57
N ARG A 287 36.91 3.61 16.00
CA ARG A 287 36.47 2.35 16.63
C ARG A 287 37.50 1.22 16.45
N ASP A 288 38.27 1.22 15.37
CA ASP A 288 39.25 0.16 15.04
C ASP A 288 40.58 0.22 15.80
N THR A 289 40.82 1.24 16.62
CA THR A 289 42.08 1.39 17.37
C THR A 289 41.99 1.01 18.85
N ARG A 290 40.86 0.46 19.31
CA ARG A 290 40.72 -0.06 20.69
C ARG A 290 40.84 -1.58 20.71
N PRO A 291 41.87 -2.17 21.34
CA PRO A 291 41.89 -3.60 21.55
C PRO A 291 40.75 -4.01 22.49
N GLN A 292 39.85 -4.86 22.01
CA GLN A 292 38.85 -5.50 22.87
C GLN A 292 39.52 -6.55 23.76
N PRO A 293 39.12 -6.68 25.05
CA PRO A 293 39.61 -7.77 25.89
C PRO A 293 39.07 -9.12 25.40
N PRO A 294 39.86 -10.21 25.50
CA PRO A 294 39.45 -11.52 25.00
C PRO A 294 38.27 -12.05 25.81
N VAL A 295 37.19 -12.42 25.12
CA VAL A 295 36.06 -13.17 25.67
C VAL A 295 36.44 -14.64 25.69
N ALA A 296 36.48 -15.22 26.89
CA ALA A 296 36.60 -16.67 27.07
C ALA A 296 35.32 -17.34 26.57
N VAL A 297 35.46 -18.24 25.59
CA VAL A 297 34.40 -19.16 25.17
C VAL A 297 34.32 -20.29 26.19
N ASP A 298 33.23 -20.32 26.96
CA ASP A 298 32.90 -21.45 27.83
C ASP A 298 32.39 -22.60 26.96
N GLU A 299 33.07 -23.74 27.06
CA GLU A 299 32.83 -24.96 26.31
C GLU A 299 31.58 -25.68 26.87
N MET A 300 30.61 -25.97 26.01
CA MET A 300 29.35 -26.63 26.37
C MET A 300 29.61 -28.11 26.73
N PRO A 301 29.13 -28.63 27.87
CA PRO A 301 29.36 -30.02 28.26
C PRO A 301 28.44 -31.00 27.51
N PRO A 302 28.89 -32.24 27.23
CA PRO A 302 28.10 -33.24 26.50
C PRO A 302 27.00 -33.90 27.36
N PRO A 303 25.97 -34.51 26.74
CA PRO A 303 24.81 -35.07 27.45
C PRO A 303 25.12 -36.41 28.15
N PRO A 304 24.42 -36.76 29.25
CA PRO A 304 24.68 -37.97 30.01
C PRO A 304 23.96 -39.22 29.45
N ALA A 305 24.60 -40.37 29.62
CA ALA A 305 24.06 -41.72 29.38
C ALA A 305 23.33 -42.27 30.64
N PRO A 306 22.48 -43.31 30.52
CA PRO A 306 21.44 -43.60 31.51
C PRO A 306 21.90 -44.42 32.72
N ALA A 307 21.09 -44.32 33.77
CA ALA A 307 21.32 -44.77 35.13
C ALA A 307 21.28 -46.30 35.33
N HIS A 308 22.23 -46.79 36.13
CA HIS A 308 22.06 -47.97 36.98
C HIS A 308 22.24 -47.56 38.45
N ALA A 309 21.36 -48.08 39.30
CA ALA A 309 21.43 -48.03 40.76
C ALA A 309 21.28 -49.50 41.25
N PRO A 310 21.40 -49.83 42.57
CA PRO A 310 21.65 -48.95 43.70
C PRO A 310 22.53 -49.54 44.85
N MET A 311 22.70 -48.70 45.89
CA MET A 311 22.74 -49.00 47.35
C MET A 311 23.98 -49.61 48.04
N GLY A 312 24.38 -48.93 49.13
CA GLY A 312 25.25 -49.43 50.20
C GLY A 312 25.77 -48.34 51.16
N ASP A 313 24.91 -47.90 52.10
CA ASP A 313 25.23 -47.15 53.35
C ASP A 313 25.92 -48.07 54.39
N PRO A 314 26.26 -47.65 55.64
CA PRO A 314 26.68 -46.34 56.21
C PRO A 314 27.84 -46.50 57.24
N MET A 315 28.04 -45.52 58.14
CA MET A 315 28.66 -45.52 59.51
C MET A 315 29.78 -44.46 59.65
N GLY A 316 29.88 -43.57 60.64
CA GLY A 316 29.11 -43.28 61.85
C GLY A 316 29.91 -42.34 62.80
N GLY A 317 29.20 -41.56 63.65
CA GLY A 317 29.63 -41.20 65.02
C GLY A 317 30.36 -39.85 65.31
N PRO A 318 30.26 -39.30 66.56
CA PRO A 318 30.22 -37.84 66.89
C PRO A 318 31.31 -37.39 67.96
N PRO A 319 31.15 -36.35 68.85
CA PRO A 319 31.09 -34.88 68.66
C PRO A 319 32.00 -33.99 69.64
N ILE A 320 32.20 -32.68 69.32
CA ILE A 320 32.57 -31.42 70.12
C ILE A 320 33.71 -31.43 71.21
N PRO A 321 34.20 -30.31 71.84
CA PRO A 321 34.10 -28.85 71.61
C PRO A 321 35.38 -27.98 71.85
N GLY A 322 35.30 -26.68 71.47
CA GLY A 322 35.91 -25.60 72.26
C GLY A 322 36.89 -24.67 71.53
N GLY A 323 36.67 -23.34 71.65
CA GLY A 323 37.66 -22.32 71.27
C GLY A 323 37.06 -20.98 70.88
N ALA A 324 36.83 -20.12 71.88
CA ALA A 324 36.28 -18.78 71.72
C ALA A 324 37.32 -17.74 71.24
N MET A 325 36.78 -16.60 70.79
CA MET A 325 37.28 -15.23 71.02
C MET A 325 38.15 -14.58 69.92
N GLN A 326 37.54 -13.71 69.10
CA GLN A 326 37.90 -12.27 69.04
C GLN A 326 36.94 -11.45 68.15
N GLN A 327 36.41 -10.37 68.73
CA GLN A 327 35.72 -9.25 68.08
C GLN A 327 36.75 -8.13 67.82
N ALA A 328 36.87 -7.56 66.62
CA ALA A 328 36.32 -6.27 66.14
C ALA A 328 37.48 -5.49 65.44
N PRO A 329 37.29 -4.50 64.53
CA PRO A 329 36.11 -3.65 64.38
C PRO A 329 35.59 -3.40 62.94
N MET A 330 34.47 -2.67 62.93
CA MET A 330 33.60 -2.26 61.84
C MET A 330 34.27 -1.60 60.63
N ARG A 331 33.79 -1.94 59.42
CA ARG A 331 33.64 -1.00 58.30
C ARG A 331 32.25 -1.16 57.69
N ALA A 332 31.44 -0.11 57.81
CA ALA A 332 30.13 -0.01 57.20
C ALA A 332 30.25 0.03 55.67
N ARG A 333 29.49 -0.81 54.97
CA ARG A 333 29.28 -0.68 53.52
C ARG A 333 27.78 -0.78 53.23
N ARG A 334 27.18 0.37 52.89
CA ARG A 334 25.81 0.50 52.39
C ARG A 334 25.65 -0.28 51.09
N GLY A 335 24.59 -1.06 50.97
CA GLY A 335 24.21 -1.72 49.72
C GLY A 335 22.87 -2.45 49.85
N GLY A 336 21.76 -1.72 49.68
CA GLY A 336 20.42 -2.29 49.78
C GLY A 336 19.34 -1.37 49.21
N ALA A 337 19.41 -1.05 47.92
CA ALA A 337 18.35 -0.29 47.23
C ALA A 337 18.22 -0.62 45.73
N ARG A 338 18.72 -1.78 45.26
CA ARG A 338 18.73 -2.11 43.82
C ARG A 338 17.82 -3.27 43.41
N ARG A 339 17.24 -4.01 44.37
CA ARG A 339 16.32 -5.13 44.08
C ARG A 339 14.85 -4.71 43.96
N TRP A 340 14.43 -3.64 44.65
CA TRP A 340 13.03 -3.22 44.66
C TRP A 340 12.63 -2.39 43.43
N THR A 341 13.58 -1.61 42.88
CA THR A 341 13.37 -0.83 41.66
C THR A 341 13.11 -1.71 40.43
N TRP A 342 13.77 -2.87 40.32
CA TRP A 342 13.56 -3.80 39.21
C TRP A 342 12.17 -4.44 39.23
N LEU A 343 11.63 -4.78 40.40
CA LEU A 343 10.29 -5.38 40.49
C LEU A 343 9.18 -4.39 40.12
N VAL A 344 9.34 -3.10 40.47
CA VAL A 344 8.38 -2.04 40.09
C VAL A 344 8.41 -1.77 38.59
N VAL A 345 9.60 -1.80 37.96
CA VAL A 345 9.74 -1.63 36.50
C VAL A 345 9.13 -2.80 35.74
N VAL A 346 9.39 -4.05 36.16
CA VAL A 346 8.82 -5.24 35.51
C VAL A 346 7.29 -5.25 35.64
N ALA A 347 6.74 -4.94 36.83
CA ALA A 347 5.30 -4.84 37.01
C ALA A 347 4.69 -3.73 36.14
N GLY A 348 5.37 -2.58 36.01
CA GLY A 348 4.95 -1.49 35.12
C GLY A 348 4.91 -1.90 33.66
N VAL A 349 5.95 -2.59 33.17
CA VAL A 349 6.03 -3.08 31.78
C VAL A 349 4.94 -4.11 31.47
N VAL A 350 4.63 -5.01 32.41
CA VAL A 350 3.54 -5.98 32.23
C VAL A 350 2.17 -5.30 32.16
N VAL A 351 1.92 -4.32 33.03
CA VAL A 351 0.65 -3.55 33.00
C VAL A 351 0.52 -2.76 31.69
N VAL A 352 1.59 -2.09 31.25
CA VAL A 352 1.61 -1.36 29.97
C VAL A 352 1.44 -2.32 28.80
N GLY A 353 2.07 -3.49 28.81
CA GLY A 353 1.93 -4.51 27.77
C GLY A 353 0.51 -5.07 27.68
N VAL A 354 -0.16 -5.30 28.82
CA VAL A 354 -1.55 -5.75 28.86
C VAL A 354 -2.52 -4.65 28.41
N VAL A 355 -2.28 -3.40 28.80
CA VAL A 355 -3.10 -2.25 28.36
C VAL A 355 -2.89 -1.96 26.88
N ALA A 356 -1.66 -1.99 26.38
CA ALA A 356 -1.33 -1.79 24.97
C ALA A 356 -1.83 -2.95 24.12
N GLY A 357 -1.63 -4.19 24.55
CA GLY A 357 -2.17 -5.39 23.88
C GLY A 357 -3.69 -5.38 23.86
N GLY A 358 -4.35 -5.01 24.97
CA GLY A 358 -5.80 -4.82 25.03
C GLY A 358 -6.28 -3.68 24.13
N PHE A 359 -5.54 -2.58 24.03
CA PHE A 359 -5.88 -1.44 23.17
C PHE A 359 -5.74 -1.78 21.68
N VAL A 360 -4.67 -2.47 21.28
CA VAL A 360 -4.44 -2.97 19.91
C VAL A 360 -5.52 -3.97 19.51
N LEU A 361 -5.85 -4.91 20.40
CA LEU A 361 -6.88 -5.91 20.16
C LEU A 361 -8.28 -5.28 20.04
N VAL A 362 -8.56 -4.23 20.83
CA VAL A 362 -9.81 -3.44 20.74
C VAL A 362 -9.85 -2.53 19.51
N GLN A 363 -8.72 -1.99 19.03
CA GLN A 363 -8.68 -1.17 17.82
C GLN A 363 -8.85 -2.00 16.54
N ASN A 364 -8.21 -3.17 16.46
CA ASN A 364 -8.31 -4.03 15.28
C ASN A 364 -9.75 -4.57 15.08
N VAL A 365 -10.48 -4.78 16.17
CA VAL A 365 -11.87 -5.28 16.19
C VAL A 365 -12.91 -4.20 15.81
N ARG A 366 -12.57 -2.91 15.85
CA ARG A 366 -13.54 -1.79 15.67
C ARG A 366 -13.78 -1.34 14.22
N ASN A 367 -13.01 -1.85 13.26
CA ASN A 367 -13.06 -1.37 11.87
C ASN A 367 -13.81 -2.31 10.91
N GLY A 368 -14.18 -3.52 11.36
CA GLY A 368 -14.99 -4.45 10.56
C GLY A 368 -16.43 -3.97 10.39
N TYR A 369 -17.03 -4.30 9.25
CA TYR A 369 -18.47 -4.22 9.03
C TYR A 369 -19.00 -5.64 8.83
N TYR A 370 -20.24 -5.89 9.23
CA TYR A 370 -20.92 -7.14 8.92
C TYR A 370 -22.40 -6.89 8.70
N ILE A 371 -23.02 -7.76 7.92
CA ILE A 371 -24.46 -7.72 7.65
C ILE A 371 -25.10 -8.88 8.42
N GLY A 372 -26.16 -8.56 9.17
CA GLY A 372 -26.91 -9.55 9.95
C GLY A 372 -28.41 -9.32 9.86
N ALA A 373 -29.18 -10.32 10.31
CA ALA A 373 -30.63 -10.24 10.39
C ALA A 373 -31.09 -9.75 11.78
N GLU A 374 -31.91 -8.70 11.83
CA GLU A 374 -32.59 -8.27 13.04
C GLU A 374 -34.07 -8.01 12.73
N LYS A 375 -34.98 -8.65 13.47
CA LYS A 375 -36.45 -8.51 13.30
C LYS A 375 -36.92 -8.71 11.84
N GLY A 376 -36.29 -9.62 11.10
CA GLY A 376 -36.62 -9.93 9.70
C GLY A 376 -36.03 -8.95 8.67
N GLN A 377 -35.22 -7.98 9.09
CA GLN A 377 -34.53 -7.03 8.22
C GLN A 377 -33.04 -7.30 8.19
N ALA A 378 -32.41 -7.15 7.03
CA ALA A 378 -30.97 -7.04 6.94
C ALA A 378 -30.56 -5.70 7.57
N VAL A 379 -29.52 -5.73 8.41
CA VAL A 379 -28.96 -4.55 9.08
C VAL A 379 -27.45 -4.59 8.93
N LEU A 380 -26.87 -3.45 8.56
CA LEU A 380 -25.42 -3.26 8.55
C LEU A 380 -24.95 -2.87 9.97
N PHE A 381 -24.06 -3.67 10.52
CA PHE A 381 -23.41 -3.44 11.80
C PHE A 381 -21.95 -3.05 11.59
N ARG A 382 -21.44 -2.20 12.49
CA ARG A 382 -20.03 -1.85 12.60
C ARG A 382 -19.46 -2.49 13.86
N GLY A 383 -18.37 -3.23 13.73
CA GLY A 383 -17.75 -4.04 14.78
C GLY A 383 -17.70 -5.53 14.39
N THR A 384 -17.59 -6.41 15.39
CA THR A 384 -17.61 -7.86 15.19
C THR A 384 -18.91 -8.48 15.71
N PRO A 385 -19.35 -9.63 15.15
CA PRO A 385 -20.54 -10.34 15.64
C PRO A 385 -20.31 -11.09 16.97
N GLN A 386 -19.09 -11.07 17.53
CA GLN A 386 -18.76 -11.76 18.78
C GLN A 386 -19.07 -10.90 20.00
N SER A 387 -19.78 -11.45 20.98
CA SER A 387 -20.00 -10.83 22.29
C SER A 387 -18.86 -11.17 23.24
N VAL A 388 -18.31 -10.16 23.92
CA VAL A 388 -17.25 -10.34 24.92
C VAL A 388 -17.80 -9.85 26.26
N LEU A 389 -17.82 -10.74 27.26
CA LEU A 389 -18.30 -10.45 28.62
C LEU A 389 -19.73 -9.89 28.68
N GLY A 390 -20.63 -10.34 27.78
CA GLY A 390 -22.03 -9.94 27.78
C GLY A 390 -22.32 -8.54 27.22
N PHE A 391 -21.31 -7.87 26.65
CA PHE A 391 -21.49 -6.62 25.91
C PHE A 391 -21.42 -6.90 24.40
N ASP A 392 -22.43 -6.41 23.68
CA ASP A 392 -22.40 -6.40 22.21
C ASP A 392 -21.35 -5.39 21.74
N MET A 393 -20.33 -5.90 21.05
CA MET A 393 -19.21 -5.11 20.52
C MET A 393 -19.55 -4.44 19.18
N SER A 394 -20.80 -4.52 18.74
CA SER A 394 -21.28 -3.95 17.50
C SER A 394 -22.24 -2.78 17.73
N ARG A 395 -22.22 -1.82 16.81
CA ARG A 395 -23.22 -0.76 16.74
C ARG A 395 -23.85 -0.79 15.36
N LYS A 396 -25.15 -0.52 15.27
CA LYS A 396 -25.83 -0.29 13.99
C LYS A 396 -25.12 0.86 13.27
N ALA A 397 -24.73 0.63 12.01
CA ALA A 397 -24.16 1.69 11.18
C ALA A 397 -25.21 2.81 11.01
N ASN A 398 -24.77 4.08 10.99
CA ASN A 398 -25.67 5.24 11.04
C ASN A 398 -26.62 5.27 9.83
N ALA A 399 -27.88 4.89 10.07
CA ALA A 399 -28.87 4.55 9.05
C ALA A 399 -29.68 5.76 8.53
N LYS A 400 -29.06 6.92 8.32
CA LYS A 400 -29.78 8.05 7.71
C LYS A 400 -30.01 7.90 6.21
N ASN A 401 -29.26 7.04 5.53
CA ASN A 401 -29.33 6.86 4.06
C ASN A 401 -29.41 5.39 3.58
N LEU A 402 -29.45 4.41 4.50
CA LEU A 402 -29.51 2.99 4.14
C LEU A 402 -30.98 2.58 3.96
N GLN A 403 -31.34 2.12 2.76
CA GLN A 403 -32.68 1.59 2.51
C GLN A 403 -32.85 0.26 3.28
N PRO A 404 -33.92 0.08 4.07
CA PRO A 404 -34.16 -1.16 4.78
C PRO A 404 -34.49 -2.28 3.77
N ILE A 405 -33.83 -3.43 3.90
CA ILE A 405 -34.08 -4.62 3.07
C ILE A 405 -34.66 -5.73 3.96
N MET A 406 -35.81 -6.28 3.57
CA MET A 406 -36.36 -7.48 4.22
C MET A 406 -35.51 -8.70 3.83
N VAL A 407 -35.19 -9.56 4.81
CA VAL A 407 -34.41 -10.78 4.54
C VAL A 407 -35.16 -11.68 3.55
N GLU A 408 -36.48 -11.69 3.59
CA GLU A 408 -37.33 -12.45 2.65
C GLU A 408 -37.20 -12.01 1.18
N ASP A 409 -36.81 -10.75 0.94
CA ASP A 409 -36.58 -10.20 -0.39
C ASP A 409 -35.22 -10.69 -0.98
N LEU A 410 -34.34 -11.28 -0.16
CA LEU A 410 -33.03 -11.78 -0.59
C LEU A 410 -33.15 -13.13 -1.33
N PRO A 411 -32.25 -13.42 -2.28
CA PRO A 411 -32.01 -14.77 -2.79
C PRO A 411 -31.76 -15.80 -1.67
N GLN A 412 -32.19 -17.06 -1.82
CA GLN A 412 -32.14 -18.09 -0.75
C GLN A 412 -30.73 -18.31 -0.18
N ASP A 413 -29.70 -18.23 -1.01
CA ASP A 413 -28.28 -18.28 -0.63
C ASP A 413 -27.89 -17.12 0.28
N LEU A 414 -28.35 -15.90 -0.05
CA LEU A 414 -28.10 -14.69 0.73
C LEU A 414 -28.96 -14.60 1.99
N GLN A 415 -30.16 -15.20 1.99
CA GLN A 415 -31.00 -15.29 3.19
C GLN A 415 -30.28 -16.04 4.30
N GLN A 416 -29.64 -17.15 3.96
CA GLN A 416 -28.92 -17.96 4.93
C GLN A 416 -27.66 -17.23 5.42
N GLN A 417 -26.89 -16.60 4.52
CA GLN A 417 -25.71 -15.82 4.89
C GLN A 417 -26.04 -14.61 5.78
N VAL A 418 -27.14 -13.89 5.53
CA VAL A 418 -27.58 -12.77 6.37
C VAL A 418 -28.10 -13.25 7.72
N LYS A 419 -28.73 -14.43 7.79
CA LYS A 419 -29.14 -15.06 9.06
C LYS A 419 -27.92 -15.50 9.88
N ASP A 420 -26.92 -16.06 9.22
CA ASP A 420 -25.70 -16.57 9.87
C ASP A 420 -24.69 -15.44 10.17
N THR A 421 -24.97 -14.22 9.72
CA THR A 421 -24.12 -13.03 9.73
C THR A 421 -22.83 -13.22 8.92
N TYR A 422 -22.50 -12.25 8.07
CA TYR A 422 -21.26 -12.30 7.29
C TYR A 422 -20.57 -10.95 7.25
N THR A 423 -19.23 -10.99 7.25
CA THR A 423 -18.36 -9.80 7.25
C THR A 423 -18.29 -9.17 5.87
N VAL A 424 -18.28 -7.84 5.83
CA VAL A 424 -18.18 -7.04 4.60
C VAL A 424 -17.09 -6.00 4.72
N ASN A 425 -16.44 -5.68 3.59
CA ASN A 425 -15.26 -4.81 3.54
C ASN A 425 -15.58 -3.31 3.72
N GLY A 426 -16.86 -2.94 3.77
CA GLY A 426 -17.27 -1.56 4.03
C GLY A 426 -18.75 -1.29 3.74
N PRO A 427 -19.20 -0.04 3.95
CA PRO A 427 -20.59 0.36 3.70
C PRO A 427 -20.98 0.37 2.21
N GLY A 428 -20.01 0.37 1.28
CA GLY A 428 -20.26 0.27 -0.16
C GLY A 428 -20.89 -1.07 -0.58
N GLU A 429 -20.57 -2.15 0.12
CA GLU A 429 -21.16 -3.49 -0.09
C GLU A 429 -22.68 -3.50 0.16
N TRP A 430 -23.18 -2.60 1.02
CA TRP A 430 -24.62 -2.45 1.23
C TRP A 430 -25.32 -2.02 -0.06
N LYS A 431 -24.70 -1.12 -0.84
CA LYS A 431 -25.25 -0.68 -2.13
C LYS A 431 -25.27 -1.85 -3.14
N MET A 432 -24.22 -2.64 -3.18
CA MET A 432 -24.16 -3.85 -4.02
C MET A 432 -25.22 -4.88 -3.63
N LEU A 433 -25.48 -5.07 -2.33
CA LEU A 433 -26.57 -5.92 -1.85
C LEU A 433 -27.93 -5.37 -2.30
N VAL A 434 -28.19 -4.07 -2.13
CA VAL A 434 -29.44 -3.42 -2.61
C VAL A 434 -29.62 -3.62 -4.12
N ASP A 435 -28.57 -3.41 -4.92
CA ASP A 435 -28.64 -3.53 -6.37
C ASP A 435 -28.88 -4.98 -6.83
N ARG A 436 -28.34 -5.97 -6.11
CA ARG A 436 -28.59 -7.40 -6.35
C ARG A 436 -30.01 -7.84 -5.99
N VAL A 437 -30.64 -7.18 -5.02
CA VAL A 437 -31.96 -7.54 -4.48
C VAL A 437 -33.07 -6.90 -5.28
N CYS A 438 -32.93 -5.64 -5.67
CA CYS A 438 -33.94 -4.92 -6.42
C CYS A 438 -33.91 -5.28 -7.91
N LYS A 439 -34.95 -5.98 -8.36
CA LYS A 439 -35.12 -6.37 -9.76
C LYS A 439 -36.26 -5.57 -10.38
N TYR A 440 -36.10 -5.19 -11.63
CA TYR A 440 -37.09 -4.42 -12.36
C TYR A 440 -37.47 -5.11 -13.67
N SER A 441 -38.69 -4.89 -14.10
CA SER A 441 -39.21 -5.38 -15.37
C SER A 441 -39.70 -4.19 -16.18
N ILE A 442 -39.61 -4.28 -17.50
CA ILE A 442 -40.16 -3.27 -18.41
C ILE A 442 -41.45 -3.83 -18.97
N VAL A 443 -42.56 -3.16 -18.68
CA VAL A 443 -43.91 -3.62 -19.04
C VAL A 443 -44.66 -2.55 -19.81
N ASN A 444 -45.65 -2.99 -20.59
CA ASN A 444 -46.63 -2.09 -21.21
C ASN A 444 -47.76 -1.81 -20.20
N GLN A 445 -47.84 -0.58 -19.71
CA GLN A 445 -48.96 -0.10 -18.91
C GLN A 445 -49.76 0.91 -19.73
N SER A 446 -50.99 0.52 -20.09
CA SER A 446 -51.94 1.41 -20.78
C SER A 446 -51.39 2.05 -22.07
N GLY A 447 -50.56 1.31 -22.83
CA GLY A 447 -49.97 1.76 -24.09
C GLY A 447 -48.65 2.52 -23.95
N LYS A 448 -48.14 2.69 -22.72
CA LYS A 448 -46.84 3.31 -22.43
C LYS A 448 -45.87 2.30 -21.80
N VAL A 449 -44.59 2.49 -22.08
CA VAL A 449 -43.53 1.68 -21.49
C VAL A 449 -43.24 2.18 -20.08
N SER A 450 -43.27 1.28 -19.10
CA SER A 450 -43.02 1.62 -17.70
C SER A 450 -42.05 0.62 -17.07
N ILE A 451 -41.16 1.10 -16.22
CA ILE A 451 -40.28 0.26 -15.40
C ILE A 451 -41.02 -0.04 -14.11
N VAL A 452 -41.29 -1.32 -13.87
CA VAL A 452 -41.96 -1.80 -12.66
C VAL A 452 -41.03 -2.65 -11.82
N ARG A 453 -41.13 -2.56 -10.49
CA ARG A 453 -40.42 -3.48 -9.59
C ARG A 453 -40.98 -4.91 -9.66
N GLY A 454 -40.13 -5.89 -9.37
CA GLY A 454 -40.53 -7.30 -9.28
C GLY A 454 -41.54 -7.58 -8.16
N ARG A 455 -42.22 -8.73 -8.24
CA ARG A 455 -43.15 -9.17 -7.18
C ARG A 455 -42.36 -9.45 -5.90
N SER A 456 -42.90 -9.05 -4.75
CA SER A 456 -42.28 -9.24 -3.42
C SER A 456 -40.95 -8.49 -3.23
N GLN A 457 -40.89 -7.23 -3.67
CA GLN A 457 -39.75 -6.33 -3.47
C GLN A 457 -40.23 -5.02 -2.82
N GLN A 458 -40.78 -5.14 -1.60
CA GLN A 458 -41.38 -4.02 -0.87
C GLN A 458 -40.35 -2.97 -0.43
N SER A 459 -39.12 -3.40 -0.28
CA SER A 459 -37.95 -2.61 0.13
C SER A 459 -37.40 -1.69 -0.97
N CYS A 460 -37.78 -1.91 -2.23
CA CYS A 460 -37.25 -1.20 -3.39
C CYS A 460 -38.08 0.04 -3.73
N LYS A 461 -37.42 1.15 -4.07
CA LYS A 461 -38.08 2.42 -4.46
C LYS A 461 -39.13 2.19 -5.56
N GLU A 462 -40.36 2.63 -5.28
CA GLU A 462 -41.51 2.45 -6.15
C GLU A 462 -41.40 3.22 -7.48
N ASP A 463 -42.13 2.73 -8.48
CA ASP A 463 -42.17 3.08 -9.89
C ASP A 463 -41.75 4.53 -10.23
N LEU A 464 -40.77 4.61 -11.12
CA LEU A 464 -40.58 5.79 -11.95
C LEU A 464 -41.79 5.92 -12.86
N ARG A 465 -42.39 7.11 -12.87
CA ARG A 465 -43.54 7.52 -13.69
C ARG A 465 -43.56 6.87 -15.08
N PRO A 466 -44.76 6.55 -15.63
CA PRO A 466 -44.91 6.09 -17.00
C PRO A 466 -44.10 6.96 -17.93
N THR A 467 -43.21 6.33 -18.70
CA THR A 467 -42.35 7.09 -19.60
C THR A 467 -43.20 7.66 -20.74
N ASP A 468 -42.76 8.74 -21.37
CA ASP A 468 -43.47 9.28 -22.54
C ASP A 468 -43.33 8.40 -23.79
N VAL A 469 -42.69 7.24 -23.67
CA VAL A 469 -42.50 6.28 -24.74
C VAL A 469 -43.76 5.45 -24.93
N ARG A 470 -44.38 5.58 -26.10
CA ARG A 470 -45.49 4.71 -26.50
C ARG A 470 -44.97 3.34 -26.88
N PHE A 471 -45.66 2.30 -26.40
CA PHE A 471 -45.34 0.91 -26.73
C PHE A 471 -45.40 0.64 -28.24
N SER A 472 -46.32 1.28 -28.96
CA SER A 472 -46.49 1.16 -30.41
C SER A 472 -45.34 1.77 -31.23
N GLU A 473 -44.51 2.60 -30.62
CA GLU A 473 -43.39 3.25 -31.32
C GLU A 473 -42.12 2.39 -31.29
N LEU A 474 -42.03 1.40 -30.39
CA LEU A 474 -40.86 0.54 -30.25
C LEU A 474 -40.61 -0.35 -31.48
N THR A 475 -39.38 -0.87 -31.58
CA THR A 475 -39.04 -1.89 -32.59
C THR A 475 -39.88 -3.16 -32.39
N VAL A 476 -40.08 -3.93 -33.46
CA VAL A 476 -40.89 -5.16 -33.40
C VAL A 476 -40.27 -6.16 -32.41
N SER A 477 -38.94 -6.24 -32.34
CA SER A 477 -38.25 -7.08 -31.36
C SER A 477 -38.43 -6.61 -29.92
N ASP A 478 -38.29 -5.30 -29.64
CA ASP A 478 -38.43 -4.75 -28.28
C ASP A 478 -39.87 -4.83 -27.77
N ALA A 479 -40.85 -4.47 -28.62
CA ALA A 479 -42.27 -4.61 -28.31
C ALA A 479 -42.64 -6.08 -28.07
N GLY A 480 -42.10 -7.00 -28.90
CA GLY A 480 -42.28 -8.43 -28.73
C GLY A 480 -41.67 -8.96 -27.43
N ALA A 481 -40.50 -8.48 -27.03
CA ALA A 481 -39.84 -8.86 -25.79
C ALA A 481 -40.62 -8.41 -24.55
N ILE A 482 -41.13 -7.18 -24.56
CA ILE A 482 -41.99 -6.65 -23.49
C ILE A 482 -43.32 -7.42 -23.45
N ALA A 483 -43.97 -7.68 -24.59
CA ALA A 483 -45.23 -8.42 -24.65
C ALA A 483 -45.10 -9.87 -24.17
N LYS A 484 -43.97 -10.53 -24.47
CA LYS A 484 -43.65 -11.88 -23.99
C LYS A 484 -43.18 -11.90 -22.53
N GLY A 485 -43.01 -10.73 -21.89
CA GLY A 485 -42.51 -10.62 -20.53
C GLY A 485 -41.06 -11.12 -20.37
N THR A 486 -40.26 -11.08 -21.44
CA THR A 486 -38.85 -11.50 -21.39
C THR A 486 -37.94 -10.40 -20.85
N VAL A 487 -38.42 -9.15 -20.83
CA VAL A 487 -37.72 -7.99 -20.26
C VAL A 487 -38.08 -7.85 -18.78
N LYS A 488 -37.67 -8.86 -18.00
CA LYS A 488 -37.92 -8.97 -16.56
C LYS A 488 -36.62 -9.25 -15.81
N ASP A 489 -36.68 -9.16 -14.49
CA ASP A 489 -35.57 -9.52 -13.60
C ASP A 489 -34.27 -8.72 -13.82
N ILE A 490 -34.37 -7.49 -14.35
CA ILE A 490 -33.23 -6.60 -14.58
C ILE A 490 -32.70 -6.13 -13.23
N ILE A 491 -31.41 -6.39 -12.99
CA ILE A 491 -30.72 -6.06 -11.73
C ILE A 491 -30.51 -4.55 -11.65
N GLY A 492 -30.97 -3.96 -10.54
CA GLY A 492 -30.77 -2.55 -10.25
C GLY A 492 -31.64 -1.61 -11.11
N ARG A 493 -31.89 -0.42 -10.55
CA ARG A 493 -32.70 0.61 -11.22
C ARG A 493 -31.96 1.21 -12.41
N ASP A 494 -30.66 1.44 -12.27
CA ASP A 494 -29.82 2.04 -13.31
C ASP A 494 -29.69 1.09 -14.50
N GLY A 495 -29.63 -0.23 -14.26
CA GLY A 495 -29.67 -1.25 -15.30
C GLY A 495 -30.98 -1.23 -16.10
N ALA A 496 -32.12 -1.10 -15.41
CA ALA A 496 -33.42 -0.97 -16.06
C ALA A 496 -33.56 0.33 -16.86
N GLN A 497 -33.02 1.45 -16.35
CA GLN A 497 -32.98 2.72 -17.07
C GLN A 497 -32.07 2.66 -18.30
N ALA A 498 -30.90 2.02 -18.20
CA ALA A 498 -30.00 1.82 -19.33
C ALA A 498 -30.67 0.96 -20.42
N ARG A 499 -31.35 -0.12 -20.04
CA ARG A 499 -32.08 -0.97 -20.99
C ARG A 499 -33.23 -0.23 -21.66
N LEU A 500 -33.97 0.58 -20.91
CA LEU A 500 -35.02 1.44 -21.47
C LEU A 500 -34.44 2.49 -22.42
N LYS A 501 -33.28 3.07 -22.10
CA LYS A 501 -32.57 4.04 -22.95
C LYS A 501 -32.15 3.39 -24.27
N GLU A 502 -31.63 2.16 -24.24
CA GLU A 502 -31.27 1.41 -25.45
C GLU A 502 -32.49 1.20 -26.39
N MET A 503 -33.64 0.80 -25.84
CA MET A 503 -34.90 0.66 -26.60
C MET A 503 -35.38 2.00 -27.17
N THR A 504 -35.20 3.07 -26.40
CA THR A 504 -35.54 4.46 -26.76
C THR A 504 -34.66 4.95 -27.92
N ASP A 505 -33.36 4.68 -27.86
CA ASP A 505 -32.39 5.03 -28.91
C ASP A 505 -32.66 4.25 -30.21
N ARG A 506 -32.99 2.95 -30.11
CA ARG A 506 -33.38 2.13 -31.27
C ARG A 506 -34.66 2.63 -31.94
N ARG A 507 -35.67 3.01 -31.15
CA ARG A 507 -36.88 3.67 -31.66
C ARG A 507 -36.52 4.97 -32.39
N ASP A 508 -35.66 5.81 -31.82
CA ASP A 508 -35.33 7.10 -32.41
C ASP A 508 -34.56 6.95 -33.73
N LYS A 509 -33.74 5.90 -33.85
CA LYS A 509 -33.15 5.47 -35.12
C LYS A 509 -34.20 5.06 -36.14
N CYS A 510 -35.23 4.31 -35.74
CA CYS A 510 -36.37 3.98 -36.61
C CYS A 510 -37.12 5.24 -37.10
N LYS A 511 -37.36 6.22 -36.22
CA LYS A 511 -37.97 7.50 -36.59
C LYS A 511 -37.17 8.27 -37.65
N ARG A 512 -35.84 8.14 -37.61
CA ARG A 512 -34.90 8.76 -38.56
C ARG A 512 -34.64 7.92 -39.82
N ARG A 513 -35.27 6.75 -39.96
CA ARG A 513 -35.05 5.79 -41.05
C ARG A 513 -33.59 5.35 -41.19
N ASP A 514 -32.93 5.16 -40.06
CA ASP A 514 -31.56 4.67 -40.02
C ASP A 514 -31.50 3.20 -40.53
N PRO A 515 -30.67 2.89 -41.54
CA PRO A 515 -30.59 1.54 -42.12
C PRO A 515 -30.00 0.50 -41.16
N SER A 516 -29.40 0.90 -40.04
CA SER A 516 -28.86 -0.01 -39.02
C SER A 516 -29.93 -0.73 -38.20
N VAL A 517 -31.20 -0.32 -38.26
CA VAL A 517 -32.31 -0.97 -37.57
C VAL A 517 -33.29 -1.54 -38.59
N THR A 518 -33.35 -2.88 -38.66
CA THR A 518 -34.08 -3.60 -39.72
C THR A 518 -35.51 -4.00 -39.32
N ASP A 519 -35.89 -3.82 -38.05
CA ASP A 519 -37.14 -4.31 -37.47
C ASP A 519 -38.07 -3.17 -36.97
N CYS A 520 -38.04 -2.03 -37.67
CA CYS A 520 -38.88 -0.89 -37.33
C CYS A 520 -40.38 -1.18 -37.54
N PRO A 521 -41.29 -0.63 -36.70
CA PRO A 521 -42.72 -0.84 -36.84
C PRO A 521 -43.25 -0.21 -38.14
N SER A 522 -44.33 -0.78 -38.70
CA SER A 522 -44.86 -0.44 -40.03
C SER A 522 -45.24 1.04 -40.23
N ASN A 523 -45.47 1.79 -39.14
CA ASN A 523 -45.74 3.23 -39.16
C ASN A 523 -44.45 4.09 -39.15
N GLY A 524 -43.26 3.48 -39.28
CA GLY A 524 -41.97 4.17 -39.24
C GLY A 524 -41.65 4.82 -37.89
N GLY A 525 -42.31 4.35 -36.81
CA GLY A 525 -42.21 4.93 -35.47
C GLY A 525 -42.80 6.33 -35.32
N LYS A 526 -43.59 6.84 -36.27
CA LYS A 526 -44.23 8.17 -36.18
C LYS A 526 -45.45 8.21 -35.27
#